data_AF-A0A662KGF3-F1
#
_entry.id   AF-A0A662KGF3-F1
#
_cell.length_a   1.000
_cell.length_b   1.000
_cell.length_c   1.000
_cell.angle_alpha   90.00
_cell.angle_beta   90.00
_cell.angle_gamma   90.00
#
_symmetry.space_group_name_H-M   'P 1'
#
loop_
_entity.id
_entity.type
_entity.pdbx_description
1 polymer ?
#
loop_
_entity_poly.entity_id
_entity_poly.type
_entity_poly.pdbx_seq_one_letter_code
_entity_poly.pdbx_strand_id
1 'polypeptide(L)'
;MKDKFMQIVLVMLLLLSAFAMTGEANDMQKKELKVSFSIPKIIHDDNYIRLEVGGATTTTHEDAAPMLPVKKVVIEFPMGTVIKEVIFFHDAPKAMSLNAKVKPNPTPIPLNGIKAFPVKENDKQLYGSASYYPEDWLTYKIKVGLN
;
A
#
# COMPACT_ATOMS: atom_id res chain seq x y z
N MET A 1 9.38 -46.15 53.09
CA MET A 1 9.39 -46.16 51.60
C MET A 1 8.55 -45.06 50.99
N LYS A 2 7.39 -44.70 51.55
CA LYS A 2 6.51 -43.63 51.04
C LYS A 2 7.15 -42.23 51.03
N ASP A 3 7.93 -41.88 52.06
CA ASP A 3 8.46 -40.51 52.19
C ASP A 3 9.62 -40.23 51.21
N LYS A 4 10.48 -41.22 50.95
CA LYS A 4 11.55 -41.12 49.95
C LYS A 4 10.98 -41.07 48.52
N PHE A 5 9.90 -41.81 48.26
CA PHE A 5 9.21 -41.79 46.97
C PHE A 5 8.57 -40.42 46.70
N MET A 6 7.93 -39.82 47.72
CA MET A 6 7.32 -38.50 47.63
C MET A 6 8.37 -37.39 47.39
N GLN A 7 9.54 -37.48 48.01
CA GLN A 7 10.65 -36.55 47.77
C GLN A 7 11.20 -36.65 46.34
N ILE A 8 11.33 -37.87 45.79
CA ILE A 8 11.79 -38.08 44.42
C ILE A 8 10.80 -37.49 43.41
N VAL A 9 9.50 -37.67 43.62
CA VAL A 9 8.46 -37.09 42.76
C VAL A 9 8.50 -35.56 42.80
N LEU A 10 8.71 -34.97 43.99
CA LEU A 10 8.80 -33.51 44.14
C LEU A 10 10.02 -32.92 43.41
N VAL A 11 11.17 -33.60 43.49
CA VAL A 11 12.41 -33.18 42.81
C VAL A 11 12.28 -33.33 41.30
N MET A 12 11.64 -34.40 40.80
CA MET A 12 11.36 -34.53 39.36
C MET A 12 10.42 -33.42 38.85
N LEU A 13 9.39 -33.06 39.62
CA LEU A 13 8.47 -31.97 39.26
C LEU A 13 9.18 -30.60 39.19
N LEU A 14 10.14 -30.37 40.09
CA LEU A 14 10.99 -29.17 40.13
C LEU A 14 11.99 -29.11 38.97
N LEU A 15 12.51 -30.25 38.52
CA LEU A 15 13.40 -30.30 37.36
C LEU A 15 12.64 -30.12 36.03
N LEU A 16 11.37 -30.53 35.98
CA LEU A 16 10.48 -30.31 34.84
C LEU A 16 10.09 -28.84 34.63
N SER A 17 10.00 -28.04 35.70
CA SER A 17 9.68 -26.60 35.59
C SER A 17 10.86 -25.73 35.16
N ALA A 18 12.09 -26.24 35.22
CA ALA A 18 13.29 -25.51 34.76
C ALA A 18 13.47 -25.53 33.23
N PHE A 19 12.71 -26.35 32.50
CA PHE A 19 12.62 -26.32 31.03
C PHE A 19 11.54 -25.33 30.55
N ALA A 20 11.46 -24.15 31.17
CA ALA A 20 10.78 -23.02 30.56
C ALA A 20 11.70 -22.49 29.45
N MET A 21 11.50 -23.02 28.24
CA MET A 21 12.18 -22.62 27.01
C MET A 21 12.37 -21.10 26.92
N THR A 22 13.61 -20.63 27.08
CA THR A 22 14.05 -19.36 26.52
C THR A 22 14.27 -19.58 25.03
N GLY A 23 13.18 -19.80 24.30
CA GLY A 23 13.19 -19.58 22.86
C GLY A 23 13.01 -18.09 22.65
N GLU A 24 14.07 -17.37 22.29
CA GLU A 24 13.90 -16.12 21.55
C GLU A 24 13.24 -16.50 20.23
N ALA A 25 11.91 -16.52 20.23
CA ALA A 25 11.16 -16.53 18.99
C ALA A 25 11.53 -15.24 18.26
N ASN A 26 12.27 -15.35 17.16
CA ASN A 26 12.35 -14.29 16.17
C ASN A 26 10.92 -14.08 15.68
N ASP A 27 10.19 -13.13 16.29
CA ASP A 27 8.78 -12.91 16.04
C ASP A 27 8.59 -12.19 14.70
N MET A 28 8.86 -12.92 13.62
CA MET A 28 8.59 -12.46 12.26
C MET A 28 7.08 -12.56 12.01
N GLN A 29 6.42 -11.43 12.17
CA GLN A 29 4.99 -11.29 11.90
C GLN A 29 4.74 -11.04 10.41
N LYS A 30 3.82 -11.79 9.81
CA LYS A 30 3.37 -11.58 8.42
C LYS A 30 2.01 -10.88 8.43
N LYS A 31 1.90 -9.80 7.66
CA LYS A 31 0.62 -9.11 7.43
C LYS A 31 0.25 -9.19 5.97
N GLU A 32 -0.93 -9.73 5.68
CA GLU A 32 -1.46 -9.86 4.32
C GLU A 32 -2.60 -8.89 4.09
N LEU A 33 -2.62 -8.27 2.92
CA LEU A 33 -3.67 -7.37 2.48
C LEU A 33 -4.11 -7.79 1.08
N LYS A 34 -5.39 -8.08 0.93
CA LYS A 34 -6.01 -8.32 -0.38
C LYS A 34 -6.69 -7.06 -0.88
N VAL A 35 -6.37 -6.69 -2.12
CA VAL A 35 -6.97 -5.54 -2.80
C VAL A 35 -7.64 -6.04 -4.07
N SER A 36 -8.89 -5.64 -4.27
CA SER A 36 -9.66 -5.93 -5.47
C SER A 36 -10.22 -4.64 -6.05
N PHE A 37 -10.37 -4.61 -7.37
CA PHE A 37 -10.94 -3.51 -8.13
C PHE A 37 -12.12 -4.00 -8.97
N SER A 38 -13.13 -3.16 -9.15
CA SER A 38 -14.15 -3.41 -10.17
C SER A 38 -13.59 -3.17 -11.57
N ILE A 39 -14.33 -3.57 -12.60
CA ILE A 39 -14.04 -3.12 -13.96
C ILE A 39 -14.17 -1.59 -14.03
N PRO A 40 -13.23 -0.86 -14.67
CA PRO A 40 -13.32 0.58 -14.82
C PRO A 40 -14.54 1.02 -15.61
N LYS A 41 -15.23 2.05 -15.13
CA LYS A 41 -16.27 2.78 -15.85
C LYS A 41 -15.66 4.03 -16.48
N ILE A 42 -15.95 4.24 -17.75
CA ILE A 42 -15.50 5.44 -18.50
C ILE A 42 -16.58 6.50 -18.39
N ILE A 43 -16.19 7.70 -17.95
CA ILE A 43 -17.07 8.86 -17.83
C ILE A 43 -16.50 9.96 -18.73
N HIS A 44 -17.34 10.51 -19.60
CA HIS A 44 -16.96 11.62 -20.47
C HIS A 44 -17.03 12.94 -19.70
N ASP A 45 -15.98 13.75 -19.81
CA ASP A 45 -15.78 15.01 -19.10
C ASP A 45 -15.12 15.99 -20.09
N ASP A 46 -15.97 16.74 -20.79
CA ASP A 46 -15.61 17.59 -21.93
C ASP A 46 -14.81 16.85 -23.02
N ASN A 47 -13.56 17.27 -23.26
CA ASN A 47 -12.64 16.69 -24.25
C ASN A 47 -11.82 15.51 -23.70
N TYR A 48 -12.04 15.15 -22.44
CA TYR A 48 -11.30 14.10 -21.75
C TYR A 48 -12.24 13.02 -21.23
N ILE A 49 -11.66 11.93 -20.74
CA ILE A 49 -12.37 10.92 -19.97
C ILE A 49 -11.83 10.82 -18.55
N ARG A 50 -12.72 10.49 -17.62
CA ARG A 50 -12.39 10.12 -16.25
C ARG A 50 -12.73 8.65 -16.05
N LEU A 51 -11.86 7.95 -15.34
CA LEU A 51 -12.09 6.55 -14.99
C LEU A 51 -12.64 6.48 -13.56
N GLU A 52 -13.69 5.69 -13.35
CA GLU A 52 -14.16 5.32 -12.02
C GLU A 52 -13.99 3.83 -11.80
N VAL A 53 -13.33 3.47 -10.71
CA VAL A 53 -13.01 2.09 -10.36
C VAL A 53 -13.42 1.85 -8.93
N GLY A 54 -14.37 0.93 -8.71
CA GLY A 54 -14.74 0.48 -7.38
C GLY A 54 -13.53 -0.14 -6.67
N GLY A 55 -13.29 0.24 -5.43
CA GLY A 55 -12.11 -0.19 -4.66
C GLY A 55 -10.92 0.77 -4.71
N ALA A 56 -10.90 1.71 -5.65
CA ALA A 56 -9.99 2.85 -5.60
C ALA A 56 -10.41 3.82 -4.47
N THR A 57 -9.43 4.45 -3.82
CA THR A 57 -9.66 5.39 -2.71
C THR A 57 -9.20 6.81 -3.04
N THR A 58 -8.39 6.97 -4.08
CA THR A 58 -7.90 8.27 -4.57
C THR A 58 -7.48 8.14 -6.04
N THR A 59 -6.87 9.18 -6.59
CA THR A 59 -6.21 9.17 -7.89
C THR A 59 -4.70 9.40 -7.75
N THR A 60 -3.95 9.20 -8.83
CA THR A 60 -2.59 9.74 -8.95
C THR A 60 -2.59 11.25 -8.72
N HIS A 61 -1.47 11.83 -8.28
CA HIS A 61 -1.39 13.24 -7.88
C HIS A 61 -0.26 14.03 -8.56
N GLU A 62 0.40 13.46 -9.57
CA GLU A 62 1.43 14.18 -10.32
C GLU A 62 0.80 15.26 -11.20
N ASP A 63 1.29 16.49 -11.10
CA ASP A 63 0.74 17.66 -11.79
C ASP A 63 0.68 17.46 -13.31
N ALA A 64 -0.49 17.71 -13.89
CA ALA A 64 -0.78 17.60 -15.31
C ALA A 64 -0.59 16.19 -15.92
N ALA A 65 -0.29 15.17 -15.11
CA ALA A 65 -0.24 13.77 -15.52
C ALA A 65 -1.64 13.14 -15.60
N PRO A 66 -1.84 12.02 -16.32
CA PRO A 66 -3.13 11.33 -16.35
C PRO A 66 -3.67 11.04 -14.95
N MET A 67 -4.92 11.43 -14.68
CA MET A 67 -5.59 11.18 -13.41
C MET A 67 -6.13 9.75 -13.37
N LEU A 68 -5.32 8.83 -12.86
CA LEU A 68 -5.70 7.41 -12.77
C LEU A 68 -6.19 7.04 -11.37
N PRO A 69 -7.28 6.28 -11.23
CA PRO A 69 -7.75 5.76 -9.94
C PRO A 69 -6.72 4.80 -9.32
N VAL A 70 -6.41 4.99 -8.04
CA VAL A 70 -5.49 4.15 -7.28
C VAL A 70 -6.07 3.85 -5.89
N LYS A 71 -5.59 2.78 -5.25
CA LYS A 71 -5.90 2.50 -3.86
C LYS A 71 -4.71 2.82 -2.97
N LYS A 72 -4.90 3.77 -2.06
CA LYS A 72 -3.97 4.06 -0.98
C LYS A 72 -4.43 3.34 0.29
N VAL A 73 -3.54 2.56 0.89
CA VAL A 73 -3.76 1.88 2.17
C VAL A 73 -2.64 2.27 3.14
N VAL A 74 -3.04 2.63 4.36
CA VAL A 74 -2.11 2.89 5.45
C VAL A 74 -2.17 1.70 6.40
N ILE A 75 -1.01 1.13 6.71
CA ILE A 75 -0.87 0.02 7.64
C ILE A 75 -0.02 0.51 8.80
N GLU A 76 -0.62 0.55 9.98
CA GLU A 76 0.07 0.95 11.19
C GLU A 76 0.78 -0.25 11.83
N PHE A 77 1.94 0.03 12.39
CA PHE A 77 2.77 -0.91 13.13
C PHE A 77 3.25 -0.26 14.44
N PRO A 78 3.46 -1.04 15.51
CA PRO A 78 4.07 -0.55 16.74
C PRO A 78 5.43 0.10 16.47
N MET A 79 5.78 1.10 17.28
CA MET A 79 7.09 1.75 17.22
C MET A 79 8.21 0.72 17.40
N GLY A 80 9.27 0.84 16.58
CA GLY A 80 10.38 -0.11 16.58
C GLY A 80 10.20 -1.30 15.62
N THR A 81 9.05 -1.43 14.96
CA THR A 81 8.86 -2.48 13.93
C THR A 81 9.77 -2.24 12.73
N VAL A 82 10.51 -3.27 12.33
CA VAL A 82 11.35 -3.27 11.12
C VAL A 82 10.66 -4.05 10.02
N ILE A 83 10.30 -3.37 8.93
CA ILE A 83 9.75 -4.03 7.74
C ILE A 83 10.88 -4.68 6.96
N LYS A 84 10.93 -6.01 6.95
CA LYS A 84 11.97 -6.77 6.25
C LYS A 84 11.70 -6.85 4.75
N GLU A 85 10.45 -7.02 4.35
CA GLU A 85 10.07 -7.26 2.97
C GLU A 85 8.64 -6.83 2.70
N VAL A 86 8.38 -6.35 1.49
CA VAL A 86 7.05 -6.10 0.95
C VAL A 86 6.96 -6.82 -0.39
N ILE A 87 6.13 -7.86 -0.46
CA ILE A 87 5.93 -8.64 -1.68
C ILE A 87 4.56 -8.31 -2.27
N PHE A 88 4.53 -8.06 -3.57
CA PHE A 88 3.31 -7.79 -4.32
C PHE A 88 3.02 -8.90 -5.32
N PHE A 89 1.77 -9.36 -5.33
CA PHE A 89 1.26 -10.31 -6.31
C PHE A 89 0.02 -9.72 -6.96
N HIS A 90 -0.10 -9.87 -8.28
CA HIS A 90 -1.27 -9.46 -9.04
C HIS A 90 -1.65 -10.54 -10.06
N ASP A 91 -2.94 -10.57 -10.41
CA ASP A 91 -3.44 -11.40 -11.49
C ASP A 91 -2.99 -10.85 -12.86
N ALA A 92 -3.16 -11.64 -13.92
CA ALA A 92 -2.83 -11.22 -15.28
C ALA A 92 -3.55 -9.89 -15.64
N PRO A 93 -2.81 -8.89 -16.15
CA PRO A 93 -3.40 -7.59 -16.50
C PRO A 93 -4.34 -7.73 -17.70
N LYS A 94 -5.36 -6.86 -17.74
CA LYS A 94 -6.32 -6.78 -18.84
C LYS A 94 -6.18 -5.43 -19.54
N ALA A 95 -6.26 -5.44 -20.86
CA ALA A 95 -6.22 -4.23 -21.67
C ALA A 95 -7.64 -3.74 -21.99
N MET A 96 -7.84 -2.42 -21.97
CA MET A 96 -9.05 -1.74 -22.38
C MET A 96 -8.67 -0.61 -23.33
N SER A 97 -9.31 -0.54 -24.50
CA SER A 97 -9.09 0.56 -25.44
C SER A 97 -9.90 1.78 -25.02
N LEU A 98 -9.29 2.97 -25.10
CA LEU A 98 -9.91 4.25 -24.76
C LEU A 98 -10.06 5.08 -26.04
N ASN A 99 -11.18 5.78 -26.17
CA ASN A 99 -11.50 6.63 -27.33
C ASN A 99 -11.07 8.10 -27.16
N ALA A 100 -10.64 8.47 -25.95
CA ALA A 100 -10.16 9.81 -25.61
C ALA A 100 -9.07 9.74 -24.54
N LYS A 101 -8.35 10.85 -24.34
CA LYS A 101 -7.30 10.94 -23.32
C LYS A 101 -7.91 11.02 -21.92
N VAL A 102 -7.24 10.38 -20.96
CA VAL A 102 -7.61 10.52 -19.54
C VAL A 102 -7.37 11.96 -19.10
N LYS A 103 -8.29 12.51 -18.31
CA LYS A 103 -8.21 13.87 -17.77
C LYS A 103 -6.92 14.04 -16.94
N PRO A 104 -6.18 15.14 -17.11
CA PRO A 104 -4.96 15.39 -16.34
C PRO A 104 -5.28 15.80 -14.90
N ASN A 105 -4.34 15.58 -13.99
CA ASN A 105 -4.44 16.09 -12.62
C ASN A 105 -4.37 17.62 -12.62
N PRO A 106 -5.17 18.28 -11.77
CA PRO A 106 -5.12 19.74 -11.64
C PRO A 106 -3.79 20.19 -11.06
N THR A 107 -3.30 21.34 -11.53
CA THR A 107 -2.11 21.97 -10.96
C THR A 107 -2.36 22.40 -9.52
N PRO A 108 -1.51 21.99 -8.56
CA PRO A 108 -1.65 22.39 -7.16
C PRO A 108 -1.57 23.91 -7.03
N ILE A 109 -2.56 24.50 -6.36
CA ILE A 109 -2.62 25.95 -6.12
C ILE A 109 -2.12 26.21 -4.68
N PRO A 110 -1.12 27.10 -4.49
CA PRO A 110 -0.68 27.49 -3.16
C PRO A 110 -1.82 28.11 -2.33
N LEU A 111 -1.98 27.66 -1.08
CA LEU A 111 -3.01 28.20 -0.18
C LEU A 111 -2.75 29.66 0.24
N ASN A 112 -1.53 30.18 0.01
CA ASN A 112 -1.12 31.53 0.38
C ASN A 112 -1.61 32.62 -0.61
N GLY A 113 -2.41 32.26 -1.62
CA GLY A 113 -3.06 33.21 -2.53
C GLY A 113 -2.11 33.92 -3.51
N ILE A 114 -0.83 33.55 -3.55
CA ILE A 114 0.10 34.01 -4.58
C ILE A 114 -0.38 33.44 -5.93
N LYS A 115 -0.44 34.29 -6.97
CA LYS A 115 -0.87 33.89 -8.31
C LYS A 115 -0.19 32.57 -8.70
N ALA A 116 -1.01 31.54 -8.89
CA ALA A 116 -0.54 30.24 -9.33
C ALA A 116 0.29 30.42 -10.61
N PHE A 117 1.36 29.63 -10.72
CA PHE A 117 2.07 29.41 -11.98
C PHE A 117 1.06 29.07 -13.09
N PRO A 118 1.39 29.31 -14.37
CA PRO A 118 0.47 28.99 -15.46
C PRO A 118 -0.02 27.55 -15.31
N VAL A 119 -1.35 27.39 -15.22
CA VAL A 119 -1.99 26.07 -15.09
C VAL A 119 -1.56 25.24 -16.29
N LYS A 120 -0.91 24.12 -16.01
CA LYS A 120 -0.43 23.22 -17.05
C LYS A 120 -1.62 22.39 -17.52
N GLU A 121 -1.99 22.54 -18.79
CA GLU A 121 -3.15 21.84 -19.35
C GLU A 121 -2.96 20.33 -19.29
N ASN A 122 -1.80 19.83 -19.74
CA ASN A 122 -1.37 18.44 -19.60
C ASN A 122 0.17 18.36 -19.69
N ASP A 123 0.73 17.26 -19.20
CA ASP A 123 2.12 16.92 -19.44
C ASP A 123 2.32 16.32 -20.83
N LYS A 124 2.70 17.18 -21.79
CA LYS A 124 2.91 16.77 -23.19
C LYS A 124 3.94 15.65 -23.35
N GLN A 125 4.96 15.60 -22.48
CA GLN A 125 5.98 14.55 -22.54
C GLN A 125 5.37 13.22 -22.09
N LEU A 126 4.63 13.22 -20.99
CA LEU A 126 4.01 12.01 -20.45
C LEU A 126 2.88 11.49 -21.36
N TYR A 127 2.01 12.38 -21.85
CA TYR A 127 0.93 12.00 -22.78
C TYR A 127 1.41 11.66 -24.20
N GLY A 128 2.62 12.06 -24.57
CA GLY A 128 3.27 11.70 -25.82
C GLY A 128 4.19 10.48 -25.71
N SER A 129 4.38 9.95 -24.49
CA SER A 129 5.24 8.80 -24.24
C SER A 129 4.59 7.49 -24.68
N ALA A 130 5.41 6.52 -25.09
CA ALA A 130 5.00 5.14 -25.30
C ALA A 130 5.05 4.31 -24.00
N SER A 131 5.64 4.84 -22.93
CA SER A 131 5.71 4.17 -21.63
C SER A 131 4.35 4.16 -20.92
N TYR A 132 4.13 3.14 -20.10
CA TYR A 132 2.99 3.10 -19.20
C TYR A 132 3.14 4.14 -18.10
N TYR A 133 2.01 4.70 -17.67
CA TYR A 133 1.94 5.58 -16.52
C TYR A 133 0.81 5.12 -15.59
N PRO A 134 1.04 5.06 -14.27
CA PRO A 134 2.36 4.97 -13.65
C PRO A 134 3.11 3.70 -14.12
N GLU A 135 4.44 3.69 -14.03
CA GLU A 135 5.25 2.52 -14.42
C GLU A 135 5.12 1.38 -13.40
N ASP A 136 5.11 1.72 -12.10
CA ASP A 136 5.02 0.76 -11.02
C ASP A 136 3.57 0.47 -10.60
N TRP A 137 3.24 -0.82 -10.44
CA TRP A 137 1.95 -1.28 -9.92
C TRP A 137 1.76 -1.00 -8.42
N LEU A 138 2.87 -1.03 -7.66
CA LEU A 138 2.89 -0.79 -6.23
C LEU A 138 4.04 0.16 -5.89
N THR A 139 3.70 1.26 -5.23
CA THR A 139 4.69 2.09 -4.53
C THR A 139 4.34 2.14 -3.05
N TYR A 140 5.34 2.09 -2.19
CA TYR A 140 5.15 2.20 -0.75
C TYR A 140 6.20 3.12 -0.14
N LYS A 141 5.84 3.74 1.00
CA LYS A 141 6.74 4.57 1.79
C LYS A 141 6.55 4.22 3.24
N ILE A 142 7.65 3.90 3.92
CA ILE A 142 7.65 3.75 5.37
C ILE A 142 7.74 5.16 5.96
N LYS A 143 6.79 5.49 6.82
CA LYS A 143 6.74 6.78 7.52
C LYS A 143 6.68 6.52 9.02
N VAL A 144 7.27 7.41 9.78
CA VAL A 144 7.26 7.39 11.24
C VAL A 144 6.63 8.71 11.70
N GLY A 145 5.67 8.63 12.61
CA GLY A 145 4.96 9.79 13.14
C GLY A 145 3.69 9.38 13.88
N LEU A 146 3.07 10.33 14.57
CA LEU A 146 1.69 10.17 15.04
C LEU A 146 0.76 10.20 13.83
N ASN A 147 -0.23 9.31 13.82
CA ASN A 147 -1.34 9.38 12.87
C ASN A 147 -2.48 10.22 13.46
#